data_AF-A0A3R6RJF5-F1
#
_entry.id   AF-A0A3R6RJF5-F1
#
_cell.length_a   1.000
_cell.length_b   1.000
_cell.length_c   1.000
_cell.angle_alpha   90.00
_cell.angle_beta   90.00
_cell.angle_gamma   90.00
#
_symmetry.space_group_name_H-M   'P 1'
#
loop_
_entity.id
_entity.type
_entity.pdbx_description
1 polymer ?
#
loop_
_entity_poly.entity_id
_entity_poly.type
_entity_poly.pdbx_seq_one_letter_code
_entity_poly.pdbx_strand_id
1 'polypeptide(L)'
;MNFRTVDEFEKFNFDEAHISGIEIKSGHVFLYLDNVMIAADNSCNRDIREMRTNDLVLKLQDGVVTSFVKEGVKVYNADGVFQREIPDEIIPVDKYQETFDLLADKYMLEATVKRDEIAGENVYEFEIEYEEFSYLLVVKANHDTQEWDRFMNKE
;
A
#
# COMPACT_ATOMS: atom_id res chain seq x y z
N MET A 1 -10.82 -16.32 5.23
CA MET A 1 -10.26 -16.16 3.88
C MET A 1 -10.80 -17.24 2.96
N ASN A 2 -11.85 -16.89 2.21
CA ASN A 2 -12.50 -17.73 1.20
C ASN A 2 -11.81 -17.66 -0.17
N PHE A 3 -11.18 -16.52 -0.48
CA PHE A 3 -10.50 -16.26 -1.73
C PHE A 3 -9.03 -15.96 -1.46
N ARG A 4 -8.19 -16.35 -2.42
CA ARG A 4 -6.75 -16.16 -2.35
C ARG A 4 -6.16 -16.09 -3.76
N THR A 5 -5.37 -15.05 -4.01
CA THR A 5 -4.55 -14.90 -5.22
C THR A 5 -3.07 -14.89 -4.85
N VAL A 6 -2.23 -15.17 -5.84
CA VAL A 6 -0.76 -15.16 -5.71
C VAL A 6 -0.19 -14.42 -6.90
N ASP A 7 0.67 -13.44 -6.65
CA ASP A 7 1.33 -12.63 -7.68
C ASP A 7 0.31 -11.96 -8.63
N GLU A 8 -0.81 -11.50 -8.06
CA GLU A 8 -1.87 -10.78 -8.79
C GLU A 8 -2.06 -9.36 -8.26
N PHE A 9 -1.05 -8.77 -7.61
CA PHE A 9 -1.11 -7.40 -7.09
C PHE A 9 -1.71 -6.40 -8.10
N GLU A 10 -1.28 -6.44 -9.36
CA GLU A 10 -1.77 -5.56 -10.44
C GLU A 10 -3.25 -5.76 -10.81
N LYS A 11 -3.91 -6.81 -10.29
CA LYS A 11 -5.35 -7.07 -10.46
C LYS A 11 -6.20 -6.46 -9.35
N PHE A 12 -5.57 -5.72 -8.45
CA PHE A 12 -6.21 -4.93 -7.42
C PHE A 12 -5.89 -3.46 -7.66
N ASN A 13 -6.86 -2.60 -7.40
CA ASN A 13 -6.63 -1.17 -7.26
C ASN A 13 -6.79 -0.83 -5.77
N PHE A 14 -5.71 -0.26 -5.22
CA PHE A 14 -5.59 0.12 -3.81
C PHE A 14 -5.75 1.62 -3.59
N ASP A 15 -5.96 2.43 -4.63
CA ASP A 15 -6.25 3.86 -4.51
C ASP A 15 -7.48 4.03 -3.61
N GLU A 16 -7.39 4.94 -2.63
CA GLU A 16 -8.43 5.17 -1.62
C GLU A 16 -8.73 3.94 -0.73
N ALA A 17 -7.87 2.91 -0.73
CA ALA A 17 -7.99 1.80 0.20
C ALA A 17 -7.77 2.31 1.63
N HIS A 18 -8.67 1.94 2.53
CA HIS A 18 -8.56 2.25 3.94
C HIS A 18 -7.60 1.27 4.62
N ILE A 19 -6.62 1.78 5.35
CA ILE A 19 -5.58 0.99 6.00
C ILE A 19 -6.01 0.73 7.45
N SER A 20 -6.46 -0.50 7.70
CA SER A 20 -6.83 -0.96 9.04
C SER A 20 -5.59 -1.36 9.87
N GLY A 21 -4.44 -1.55 9.22
CA GLY A 21 -3.15 -1.72 9.90
C GLY A 21 -2.03 -2.20 8.98
N ILE A 22 -0.79 -2.07 9.47
CA ILE A 22 0.42 -2.59 8.84
C ILE A 22 1.21 -3.35 9.90
N GLU A 23 1.64 -4.57 9.59
CA GLU A 23 2.41 -5.43 10.52
C GLU A 23 3.62 -6.05 9.82
N ILE A 24 4.77 -6.07 10.51
CA ILE A 24 5.91 -6.91 10.13
C ILE A 24 5.97 -8.09 11.08
N LYS A 25 5.77 -9.31 10.55
CA LYS A 25 5.70 -10.52 11.37
C LYS A 25 6.30 -11.71 10.66
N SER A 26 7.16 -12.44 11.38
CA SER A 26 7.78 -13.67 10.88
C SER A 26 8.47 -13.50 9.52
N GLY A 27 9.09 -12.34 9.29
CA GLY A 27 9.79 -12.02 8.03
C GLY A 27 8.86 -11.61 6.89
N HIS A 28 7.57 -11.38 7.13
CA HIS A 28 6.62 -10.91 6.13
C HIS A 28 6.11 -9.51 6.48
N VAL A 29 5.68 -8.78 5.46
CA VAL A 29 4.95 -7.51 5.63
C VAL A 29 3.49 -7.75 5.29
N PHE A 30 2.60 -7.30 6.16
CA PHE A 30 1.15 -7.41 6.01
C PHE A 30 0.52 -6.02 5.97
N LEU A 31 -0.39 -5.80 5.03
CA LEU A 31 -1.30 -4.67 5.02
C LEU A 31 -2.73 -5.20 5.13
N TYR A 32 -3.51 -4.63 6.05
CA TYR A 32 -4.92 -4.93 6.26
C TYR A 32 -5.73 -3.80 5.64
N LEU A 33 -6.48 -4.12 4.58
CA LEU A 33 -7.02 -3.13 3.68
C LEU A 33 -8.53 -3.33 3.49
N ASP A 34 -9.24 -2.22 3.59
CA ASP A 34 -10.64 -2.10 3.22
C ASP A 34 -10.77 -1.25 1.97
N ASN A 35 -11.93 -1.31 1.32
CA ASN A 35 -12.19 -0.54 0.10
C ASN A 35 -11.26 -0.83 -1.08
N VAL A 36 -10.78 -2.07 -1.18
CA VAL A 36 -9.92 -2.48 -2.30
C VAL A 36 -10.79 -2.89 -3.49
N MET A 37 -10.47 -2.36 -4.66
CA MET A 37 -11.12 -2.72 -5.91
C MET A 37 -10.42 -3.94 -6.54
N ILE A 38 -11.20 -4.85 -7.10
CA ILE A 38 -10.76 -6.09 -7.72
C ILE A 38 -11.16 -6.05 -9.20
N ALA A 39 -10.18 -6.16 -10.08
CA ALA A 39 -10.39 -6.12 -11.51
C ALA A 39 -11.28 -7.28 -12.00
N ALA A 40 -11.94 -7.09 -13.15
CA ALA A 40 -12.76 -8.11 -13.79
C ALA A 40 -11.96 -9.35 -14.25
N ASP A 41 -10.66 -9.17 -14.51
CA ASP A 41 -9.75 -10.24 -14.96
C ASP A 41 -8.89 -10.82 -13.82
N ASN A 42 -9.18 -10.48 -12.56
CA ASN A 42 -8.63 -11.17 -11.39
C ASN A 42 -9.04 -12.65 -11.40
N SER A 43 -8.14 -13.57 -11.04
CA SER A 43 -8.39 -15.02 -11.16
C SER A 43 -9.53 -15.56 -10.29
N CYS A 44 -9.86 -14.87 -9.19
CA CYS A 44 -10.99 -15.23 -8.33
C CYS A 44 -12.29 -14.52 -8.71
N ASN A 45 -12.22 -13.42 -9.47
CA ASN A 45 -13.41 -12.69 -9.89
C ASN A 45 -14.09 -13.41 -11.07
N ARG A 46 -15.34 -13.84 -10.85
CA ARG A 46 -16.16 -14.50 -11.89
C ARG A 46 -17.15 -13.55 -12.55
N ASP A 47 -17.21 -12.30 -12.08
CA ASP A 47 -18.01 -11.24 -12.69
C ASP A 47 -17.18 -10.54 -13.78
N ILE A 48 -17.85 -10.09 -14.84
CA ILE A 48 -17.21 -9.33 -15.93
C ILE A 48 -16.92 -7.87 -15.54
N ARG A 49 -17.37 -7.46 -14.35
CA ARG A 49 -17.21 -6.12 -13.81
C ARG A 49 -16.16 -6.11 -12.71
N GLU A 50 -15.63 -4.92 -12.45
CA GLU A 50 -14.88 -4.67 -11.23
C GLU A 50 -15.76 -4.86 -10.00
N MET A 51 -15.19 -5.46 -8.97
CA MET A 51 -15.81 -5.68 -7.68
C MET A 51 -15.01 -4.97 -6.60
N ARG A 52 -15.57 -4.86 -5.39
CA ARG A 52 -14.93 -4.29 -4.22
C ARG A 52 -14.77 -5.37 -3.15
N THR A 53 -13.82 -5.22 -2.25
CA THR A 53 -13.74 -6.03 -1.04
C THR A 53 -13.31 -5.21 0.16
N ASN A 54 -13.57 -5.80 1.33
CA ASN A 54 -13.15 -5.35 2.64
C ASN A 54 -12.42 -6.50 3.32
N ASP A 55 -11.72 -6.20 4.41
CA ASP A 55 -10.93 -7.14 5.18
C ASP A 55 -9.90 -7.89 4.30
N LEU A 56 -9.35 -7.23 3.27
CA LEU A 56 -8.31 -7.82 2.42
C LEU A 56 -6.99 -7.82 3.17
N VAL A 57 -6.34 -8.98 3.21
CA VAL A 57 -4.99 -9.14 3.72
C VAL A 57 -4.05 -9.24 2.54
N LEU A 58 -3.27 -8.18 2.32
CA LEU A 58 -2.11 -8.22 1.45
C LEU A 58 -0.92 -8.70 2.26
N LYS A 59 -0.31 -9.80 1.84
CA LYS A 59 0.92 -10.32 2.43
C LYS A 59 2.03 -10.28 1.38
N LEU A 60 3.12 -9.59 1.71
CA LEU A 60 4.37 -9.61 0.98
C LEU A 60 5.29 -10.67 1.62
N GLN A 61 5.52 -11.75 0.89
CA GLN A 61 6.27 -12.91 1.38
C GLN A 61 7.77 -12.61 1.45
N ASP A 62 8.39 -13.02 2.54
CA ASP A 62 9.77 -12.68 2.91
C ASP A 62 10.12 -11.19 2.69
N GLY A 63 9.12 -10.33 2.94
CA GLY A 63 9.18 -8.90 2.63
C GLY A 63 10.13 -8.12 3.53
N VAL A 64 10.96 -7.29 2.91
CA VAL A 64 11.93 -6.42 3.60
C VAL A 64 11.61 -4.97 3.29
N VAL A 65 11.33 -4.18 4.32
CA VAL A 65 11.21 -2.72 4.19
C VAL A 65 12.59 -2.15 3.87
N THR A 66 12.74 -1.57 2.69
CA THR A 66 14.02 -0.99 2.23
C THR A 66 14.06 0.53 2.35
N SER A 67 12.90 1.17 2.38
CA SER A 67 12.77 2.61 2.60
C SER A 67 11.44 2.89 3.28
N PHE A 68 11.43 3.84 4.21
CA PHE A 68 10.21 4.38 4.77
C PHE A 68 10.42 5.85 5.08
N VAL A 69 9.69 6.72 4.39
CA VAL A 69 9.95 8.16 4.37
C VAL A 69 8.65 8.90 4.57
N LYS A 70 8.64 9.89 5.44
CA LYS A 70 7.64 10.96 5.42
C LYS A 70 8.08 11.98 4.38
N GLU A 71 7.31 12.10 3.32
CA GLU A 71 7.67 12.96 2.19
C GLU A 71 7.52 14.42 2.55
N GLY A 72 8.51 15.22 2.15
CA GLY A 72 8.55 16.65 2.33
C GLY A 72 7.61 17.37 1.37
N VAL A 73 7.30 18.64 1.68
CA VAL A 73 6.44 19.47 0.84
C VAL A 73 7.03 20.83 0.56
N LYS A 74 6.77 21.34 -0.65
CA LYS A 74 7.07 22.72 -1.04
C LYS A 74 5.83 23.57 -0.85
N VAL A 75 5.96 24.61 -0.04
CA VAL A 75 4.86 25.52 0.30
C VAL A 75 4.93 26.74 -0.61
N TYR A 76 3.82 27.04 -1.27
CA TYR A 76 3.63 28.21 -2.12
C TYR A 76 2.51 29.08 -1.54
N ASN A 77 2.58 30.40 -1.74
CA ASN A 77 1.47 31.30 -1.40
C ASN A 77 0.35 31.24 -2.47
N ALA A 78 -0.74 31.96 -2.26
CA ALA A 78 -1.88 32.00 -3.19
C ALA A 78 -1.54 32.53 -4.60
N ASP A 79 -0.44 33.28 -4.73
CA ASP A 79 0.06 33.77 -6.03
C ASP A 79 1.04 32.78 -6.68
N GLY A 80 1.23 31.58 -6.10
CA GLY A 80 2.16 30.56 -6.61
C GLY A 80 3.63 30.85 -6.31
N VAL A 81 3.94 31.80 -5.42
CA VAL A 81 5.31 32.16 -5.06
C VAL A 81 5.80 31.24 -3.94
N PHE A 82 6.93 30.56 -4.19
CA PHE A 82 7.60 29.70 -3.23
C PHE A 82 7.87 30.42 -1.90
N GLN A 83 7.55 29.77 -0.79
CA GLN A 83 7.76 30.29 0.56
C GLN A 83 8.85 29.51 1.30
N ARG A 84 8.70 28.19 1.37
CA ARG A 84 9.63 27.29 2.10
C ARG A 84 9.50 25.86 1.61
N GLU A 85 10.50 25.06 1.95
CA GLU A 85 10.53 23.61 1.74
C GLU A 85 10.64 22.92 3.09
N ILE A 86 9.82 21.90 3.28
CA ILE A 86 9.95 20.93 4.37
C ILE A 86 10.62 19.71 3.74
N PRO A 87 11.81 19.29 4.20
CA PRO A 87 12.51 18.16 3.59
C PRO A 87 11.91 16.82 3.99
N ASP A 88 12.23 15.79 3.21
CA ASP A 88 11.91 14.40 3.53
C ASP A 88 12.52 13.97 4.87
N GLU A 89 11.77 13.17 5.62
CA GLU A 89 12.22 12.57 6.88
C GLU A 89 12.22 11.04 6.76
N ILE A 90 13.41 10.45 6.87
CA ILE A 90 13.55 8.99 6.90
C ILE A 90 13.09 8.48 8.25
N ILE A 91 12.11 7.58 8.25
CA ILE A 91 11.64 6.93 9.46
C ILE A 91 12.69 5.89 9.87
N PRO A 92 13.22 5.94 11.11
CA PRO A 92 14.16 4.93 11.58
C PRO A 92 13.41 3.63 11.94
N VAL A 93 14.11 2.50 11.83
CA VAL A 93 13.50 1.15 11.99
C VAL A 93 12.84 0.95 13.35
N ASP A 94 13.40 1.53 14.42
CA ASP A 94 12.83 1.45 15.78
C ASP A 94 11.53 2.25 15.93
N LYS A 95 11.18 3.09 14.95
CA LYS A 95 9.94 3.86 14.88
C LYS A 95 8.90 3.29 13.93
N TYR A 96 9.21 2.23 13.18
CA TYR A 96 8.27 1.67 12.20
C TYR A 96 6.92 1.31 12.80
N GLN A 97 6.90 0.61 13.94
CA GLN A 97 5.63 0.24 14.57
C GLN A 97 4.82 1.47 15.00
N GLU A 98 5.46 2.48 15.60
CA GLU A 98 4.80 3.72 15.99
C GLU A 98 4.21 4.44 14.77
N THR A 99 4.95 4.48 13.67
CA THR A 99 4.46 5.08 12.42
C THR A 99 3.36 4.24 11.76
N PHE A 100 3.41 2.91 11.82
CA PHE A 100 2.33 2.05 11.32
C PHE A 100 1.04 2.25 12.13
N ASP A 101 1.14 2.37 13.45
CA ASP A 101 0.00 2.67 14.31
C ASP A 101 -0.58 4.07 14.01
N LEU A 102 0.27 5.04 13.64
CA LEU A 102 -0.16 6.38 13.21
C LEU A 102 -0.91 6.35 11.86
N LEU A 103 -0.45 5.50 10.94
CA LEU A 103 -1.02 5.34 9.60
C LEU A 103 -2.25 4.42 9.57
N ALA A 104 -2.60 3.78 10.69
CA ALA A 104 -3.89 3.15 10.84
C ALA A 104 -5.01 4.19 10.69
N ASP A 105 -6.13 3.77 10.12
CA ASP A 105 -7.26 4.61 9.75
C ASP A 105 -6.88 5.77 8.80
N LYS A 106 -5.89 5.55 7.93
CA LYS A 106 -5.53 6.45 6.82
C LYS A 106 -5.81 5.76 5.48
N TYR A 107 -5.67 6.52 4.41
CA TYR A 107 -5.98 6.07 3.06
C TYR A 107 -4.72 5.95 2.23
N MET A 108 -4.69 4.93 1.39
CA MET A 108 -3.68 4.77 0.36
C MET A 108 -3.95 5.81 -0.75
N LEU A 109 -2.91 6.53 -1.15
CA LEU A 109 -2.94 7.42 -2.31
C LEU A 109 -2.66 6.63 -3.59
N GLU A 110 -1.60 5.82 -3.56
CA GLU A 110 -1.17 4.98 -4.67
C GLU A 110 -0.44 3.75 -4.11
N ALA A 111 -0.63 2.61 -4.77
CA ALA A 111 0.20 1.44 -4.53
C ALA A 111 0.66 0.81 -5.84
N THR A 112 1.97 0.67 -6.03
CA THR A 112 2.55 0.11 -7.26
C THR A 112 3.51 -1.03 -6.97
N VAL A 113 3.71 -1.88 -7.97
CA VAL A 113 4.75 -2.91 -7.95
C VAL A 113 5.59 -2.78 -9.22
N LYS A 114 6.91 -2.85 -9.08
CA LYS A 114 7.86 -2.87 -10.19
C LYS A 114 8.88 -3.96 -9.97
N ARG A 115 9.35 -4.58 -11.05
CA ARG A 115 10.41 -5.59 -10.95
C ARG A 115 11.78 -4.95 -11.03
N ASP A 116 12.62 -5.21 -10.04
CA ASP A 116 14.05 -4.90 -10.07
C ASP A 116 14.73 -5.95 -10.95
N GLU A 117 15.00 -5.62 -12.22
CA GLU A 117 15.58 -6.55 -13.19
C GLU A 117 16.99 -7.02 -12.83
N ILE A 118 17.71 -6.30 -11.95
CA ILE A 118 19.06 -6.66 -11.54
C ILE A 118 19.01 -7.62 -10.35
N ALA A 119 18.23 -7.28 -9.31
CA ALA A 119 18.10 -8.12 -8.12
C ALA A 119 17.17 -9.33 -8.34
N GLY A 120 16.28 -9.24 -9.33
CA GLY A 120 15.26 -10.26 -9.62
C GLY A 120 14.06 -10.24 -8.67
N GLU A 121 13.91 -9.18 -7.87
CA GLU A 121 12.91 -9.02 -6.81
C GLU A 121 11.82 -8.01 -7.23
N ASN A 122 10.61 -8.12 -6.67
CA ASN A 122 9.61 -7.07 -6.82
C ASN A 122 9.80 -6.00 -5.75
N VAL A 123 9.58 -4.76 -6.15
CA VAL A 123 9.61 -3.56 -5.30
C VAL A 123 8.18 -3.03 -5.26
N TYR A 124 7.58 -3.10 -4.07
CA TYR A 124 6.25 -2.57 -3.79
C TYR A 124 6.41 -1.19 -3.15
N GLU A 125 5.73 -0.20 -3.70
CA GLU A 125 5.71 1.18 -3.22
C GLU A 125 4.28 1.50 -2.78
N PHE A 126 4.12 1.94 -1.54
CA PHE A 126 2.84 2.35 -0.95
C PHE A 126 2.95 3.80 -0.52
N GLU A 127 2.20 4.69 -1.18
CA GLU A 127 2.08 6.09 -0.81
C GLU A 127 0.80 6.26 0.03
N ILE A 128 0.94 6.77 1.24
CA ILE A 128 -0.14 6.82 2.23
C ILE A 128 -0.40 8.26 2.62
N GLU A 129 -1.66 8.69 2.55
CA GLU A 129 -2.07 10.04 2.90
C GLU A 129 -1.95 10.30 4.41
N TYR A 130 -1.37 11.43 4.79
CA TYR A 130 -1.39 11.90 6.17
C TYR A 130 -1.42 13.43 6.27
N GLU A 131 -2.61 14.00 6.49
CA GLU A 131 -2.82 15.45 6.62
C GLU A 131 -2.29 16.24 5.41
N GLU A 132 -1.23 17.03 5.58
CA GLU A 132 -0.58 17.81 4.51
C GLU A 132 0.64 17.10 3.91
N PHE A 133 0.94 15.88 4.37
CA PHE A 133 2.09 15.07 3.96
C PHE A 133 1.61 13.71 3.40
N SER A 134 2.55 12.98 2.82
CA SER A 134 2.43 11.57 2.47
C SER A 134 3.55 10.77 3.13
N TYR A 135 3.34 9.48 3.30
CA TYR A 135 4.36 8.53 3.68
C TYR A 135 4.58 7.53 2.56
N LEU A 136 5.83 7.37 2.13
CA LEU A 136 6.23 6.38 1.14
C LEU A 136 6.89 5.19 1.83
N LEU A 137 6.20 4.04 1.84
CA LEU A 137 6.71 2.76 2.31
C LEU A 137 7.14 1.91 1.11
N VAL A 138 8.42 1.50 1.10
CA VAL A 138 8.98 0.66 0.04
C VAL A 138 9.38 -0.70 0.60
N VAL A 139 8.81 -1.76 0.04
CA VAL A 139 9.04 -3.14 0.46
C VAL A 139 9.55 -3.96 -0.72
N LYS A 140 10.64 -4.69 -0.52
CA LYS A 140 11.09 -5.72 -1.45
C LYS A 140 10.52 -7.08 -1.06
N ALA A 141 9.92 -7.79 -2.01
CA ALA A 141 9.45 -9.15 -1.84
C ALA A 141 9.41 -9.87 -3.20
N ASN A 142 9.48 -11.19 -3.22
CA ASN A 142 9.39 -11.96 -4.47
C ASN A 142 7.96 -12.36 -4.83
N HIS A 143 7.10 -12.49 -3.82
CA HIS A 143 5.73 -12.93 -3.99
C HIS A 143 4.78 -12.14 -3.11
N ASP A 144 3.60 -11.89 -3.66
CA ASP A 144 2.48 -11.32 -2.94
C ASP A 144 1.31 -12.31 -2.89
N THR A 145 0.51 -12.20 -1.85
CA THR A 145 -0.78 -12.90 -1.78
C THR A 145 -1.83 -11.94 -1.26
N GLN A 146 -3.00 -11.96 -1.88
CA GLN A 146 -4.18 -11.23 -1.43
C GLN A 146 -5.22 -12.25 -0.99
N GLU A 147 -5.69 -12.12 0.24
CA GLU A 147 -6.72 -12.99 0.81
C GLU A 147 -7.90 -12.14 1.28
N TRP A 148 -9.13 -12.55 0.95
CA TRP A 148 -10.36 -11.86 1.38
C TRP A 148 -11.53 -12.86 1.49
N ASP A 149 -12.66 -12.41 2.04
CA ASP A 149 -13.82 -13.27 2.29
C ASP A 149 -15.01 -13.05 1.37
N ARG A 150 -15.21 -11.84 0.85
CA ARG A 150 -16.42 -11.47 0.09
C ARG A 150 -16.15 -10.47 -1.03
N PHE A 151 -16.83 -10.69 -2.16
CA PHE A 151 -16.99 -9.67 -3.19
C PHE A 151 -18.19 -8.78 -2.85
N MET A 152 -18.04 -7.49 -3.11
CA MET A 152 -19.05 -6.45 -2.94
C MET A 152 -19.17 -5.68 -4.25
N ASN A 153 -20.34 -5.11 -4.54
CA ASN A 153 -20.47 -4.24 -5.70
C ASN A 153 -19.68 -2.93 -5.46
N LYS A 154 -19.23 -2.31 -6.55
CA LYS A 154 -18.81 -0.91 -6.56
C LYS A 154 -20.05 -0.06 -6.25
N GLU A 155 -20.06 0.64 -5.12
CA GLU A 155 -21.12 1.60 -4.79
C GLU A 155 -20.89 2.93 -5.52
#